data_AF-A0A667WTU8-F1
#
_entry.id   AF-A0A667WTU8-F1
#
_cell.length_a   1.000
_cell.length_b   1.000
_cell.length_c   1.000
_cell.angle_alpha   90.00
_cell.angle_beta   90.00
_cell.angle_gamma   90.00
#
_symmetry.space_group_name_H-M   'P 1'
#
loop_
_entity.id
_entity.type
_entity.pdbx_description
1 polymer ?
#
loop_
_entity_poly.entity_id
_entity_poly.type
_entity_poly.pdbx_seq_one_letter_code
_entity_poly.pdbx_strand_id
1 'polypeptide(L)'
;MLVDLNGGESMVVPVCFCVCAPAGRKSCPLCPEEKFKACYSHKLRRHLQNLHWKVYVEFEGQRMCICHLPCRHLKNSLSGDQASGRQVAHYHCVVCSVTIARKTDMISHLKRHVNKGETEASYSGSSDVPFEEPAPSGQAYEIMKELGTNVQLLPNYTTPQKSDTYFNRKMKTNRQLVFCSLAVLAEERNPLECLDAFGATGIMGLQWAKHLRNAVKVTITDINETCVKMIKENCQLNHIRVDGGSRSSRGPDGTSNEAEGVPIATVEVAKMDANVIMHLRSFDYIHLDPYGTAVNYLDSAFRNVRNLGIISVTSTDTGSLYAKSPNVTLRHYSCHIVRTEYYKELAARMVVATVARAAARCNKGIEVLLAVALEHFVLVVVRVLRGPTQADESAKRLRQLIHCQWCEERVFLKQGSMVDDNLYNQLPCNCHGSMPGKTAVELGPLWSGPLFNTGFLRGMLFAAVQHSMDDIQTLVKTLICESECTTLKSFVHGPSALTNQVECGVLIKTLQKGEESGTADQSGKRKTGEESGNVVKKLKSDASLEHPAFYYSIHRHSIRGMNMPKLNKFLQYLTEAGFRVSRTHFDPTGVRTDATLEQFKSVLTKYSVPNATTSQTSLSTEKTL
;
A
#
# COMPACT_ATOMS: atom_id res chain seq x y z
N MET A 1 -0.89 -33.15 -12.50
CA MET A 1 -1.24 -33.35 -13.93
C MET A 1 -2.64 -33.95 -13.99
N LEU A 2 -3.47 -33.52 -14.95
CA LEU A 2 -4.70 -34.24 -15.29
C LEU A 2 -4.30 -35.49 -16.07
N VAL A 3 -4.68 -36.68 -15.59
CA VAL A 3 -4.43 -37.92 -16.34
C VAL A 3 -5.75 -38.38 -16.92
N ASP A 4 -5.87 -38.30 -18.24
CA ASP A 4 -7.02 -38.79 -18.97
C ASP A 4 -6.92 -40.32 -19.10
N LEU A 5 -7.88 -41.04 -18.54
CA LEU A 5 -7.93 -42.50 -18.56
C LEU A 5 -9.21 -42.97 -19.24
N ASN A 6 -9.36 -42.62 -20.52
CA ASN A 6 -10.41 -43.06 -21.46
C ASN A 6 -11.80 -43.27 -20.85
N GLY A 7 -12.56 -42.18 -20.90
CA GLY A 7 -13.99 -42.11 -20.62
C GLY A 7 -14.43 -40.74 -20.12
N GLY A 8 -13.95 -39.65 -20.75
CA GLY A 8 -14.50 -38.29 -20.58
C GLY A 8 -14.35 -37.60 -19.21
N GLU A 9 -13.68 -38.19 -18.22
CA GLU A 9 -13.53 -37.60 -16.88
C GLU A 9 -12.07 -37.23 -16.58
N SER A 10 -11.81 -35.95 -16.30
CA SER A 10 -10.48 -35.42 -15.96
C SER A 10 -10.20 -35.55 -14.45
N MET A 11 -9.03 -36.11 -14.09
CA MET A 11 -8.62 -36.31 -12.68
C MET A 11 -7.28 -35.67 -12.35
N VAL A 12 -7.23 -34.86 -11.29
CA VAL A 12 -6.00 -34.24 -10.80
C VAL A 12 -5.20 -35.25 -9.97
N VAL A 13 -4.05 -35.69 -10.50
CA VAL A 13 -3.12 -36.59 -9.80
C VAL A 13 -1.88 -35.80 -9.35
N PRO A 14 -1.44 -35.94 -8.07
CA PRO A 14 -0.22 -35.30 -7.59
C PRO A 14 1.02 -35.84 -8.31
N VAL A 15 1.96 -34.95 -8.68
CA VAL A 15 3.24 -35.32 -9.28
C VAL A 15 4.15 -35.89 -8.20
N CYS A 16 4.44 -37.19 -8.23
CA CYS A 16 5.53 -37.77 -7.45
C CYS A 16 6.08 -39.03 -8.14
N PHE A 17 7.34 -38.92 -8.60
CA PHE A 17 8.28 -39.97 -9.03
C PHE A 17 7.80 -41.04 -10.03
N CYS A 18 8.29 -40.92 -11.27
CA CYS A 18 8.29 -41.98 -12.27
C CYS A 18 9.31 -43.05 -11.86
N VAL A 19 8.86 -44.17 -11.29
CA VAL A 19 9.69 -45.37 -11.11
C VAL A 19 9.42 -46.29 -12.29
N CYS A 20 10.46 -46.60 -13.07
CA CYS A 20 10.40 -47.44 -14.26
C CYS A 20 9.85 -48.84 -13.93
N ALA A 21 8.61 -49.13 -14.34
CA ALA A 21 8.04 -50.47 -14.28
C ALA A 21 8.28 -51.21 -15.61
N PRO A 22 8.57 -52.53 -15.58
CA PRO A 22 8.79 -53.33 -16.78
C PRO A 22 7.53 -53.41 -17.66
N ALA A 23 7.76 -53.53 -18.99
CA ALA A 23 6.77 -53.39 -20.04
C ALA A 23 5.42 -54.11 -19.74
N GLY A 24 4.34 -53.33 -19.71
CA GLY A 24 2.96 -53.82 -19.62
C GLY A 24 2.30 -53.82 -18.23
N ARG A 25 3.05 -53.60 -17.14
CA ARG A 25 2.49 -53.48 -15.78
C ARG A 25 2.41 -52.02 -15.34
N LYS A 26 1.27 -51.59 -14.80
CA LYS A 26 1.02 -50.23 -14.32
C LYS A 26 0.88 -50.22 -12.79
N SER A 27 1.57 -49.31 -12.13
CA SER A 27 1.41 -49.02 -10.69
C SER A 27 0.21 -48.11 -10.45
N CYS A 28 -0.26 -48.06 -9.20
CA CYS A 28 -1.29 -47.10 -8.79
C CYS A 28 -0.62 -45.77 -8.44
N PRO A 29 -1.04 -44.64 -9.04
CA PRO A 29 -0.41 -43.34 -8.78
C PRO A 29 -0.80 -42.71 -7.44
N LEU A 30 -1.68 -43.36 -6.66
CA LEU A 30 -2.20 -42.86 -5.38
C LEU A 30 -1.88 -43.79 -4.20
N CYS A 31 -1.17 -44.90 -4.44
CA CYS A 31 -0.78 -45.86 -3.42
C CYS A 31 0.72 -46.16 -3.49
N PRO A 32 1.40 -46.40 -2.36
CA PRO A 32 2.73 -46.99 -2.37
C PRO A 32 2.68 -48.45 -2.87
N GLU A 33 3.80 -48.99 -3.31
CA GLU A 33 3.90 -50.37 -3.84
C GLU A 33 3.45 -51.42 -2.82
N GLU A 34 3.59 -51.13 -1.53
CA GLU A 34 3.11 -51.97 -0.42
C GLU A 34 1.59 -52.18 -0.44
N LYS A 35 0.83 -51.17 -0.88
CA LYS A 35 -0.64 -51.23 -0.98
C LYS A 35 -1.12 -51.70 -2.34
N PHE A 36 -0.38 -51.42 -3.41
CA PHE A 36 -0.71 -51.87 -4.74
C PHE A 36 0.54 -52.14 -5.58
N LYS A 37 0.82 -53.42 -5.81
CA LYS A 37 1.90 -53.86 -6.71
C LYS A 37 1.51 -53.62 -8.17
N ALA A 38 2.46 -53.17 -8.98
CA ALA A 38 2.24 -52.93 -10.41
C ALA A 38 1.69 -54.19 -11.11
N CYS A 39 0.58 -54.05 -11.83
CA CYS A 39 -0.19 -55.14 -12.42
C CYS A 39 -0.79 -54.73 -13.78
N TYR A 40 -1.47 -55.68 -14.45
CA TYR A 40 -2.18 -55.41 -15.69
C TYR A 40 -3.28 -54.34 -15.54
N SER A 41 -3.55 -53.61 -16.62
CA SER A 41 -4.45 -52.45 -16.67
C SER A 41 -5.85 -52.67 -16.09
N HIS A 42 -6.47 -53.83 -16.33
CA HIS A 42 -7.81 -54.15 -15.82
C HIS A 42 -7.85 -54.25 -14.28
N LYS A 43 -6.78 -54.76 -13.64
CA LYS A 43 -6.68 -54.84 -12.17
C LYS A 43 -6.47 -53.45 -11.56
N LEU A 44 -5.67 -52.60 -12.22
CA LEU A 44 -5.49 -51.21 -11.81
C LEU A 44 -6.81 -50.43 -11.89
N ARG A 45 -7.56 -50.56 -12.98
CA ARG A 45 -8.88 -49.91 -13.12
C ARG A 45 -9.84 -50.32 -12.00
N ARG A 46 -9.94 -51.61 -11.71
CA ARG A 46 -10.77 -52.12 -10.60
C ARG A 46 -10.31 -51.60 -9.23
N HIS A 47 -8.99 -51.49 -9.01
CA HIS A 47 -8.44 -50.93 -7.78
C HIS A 47 -8.76 -49.43 -7.63
N LEU A 48 -8.57 -48.63 -8.68
CA LEU A 48 -8.91 -47.21 -8.68
C LEU A 48 -10.41 -47.01 -8.44
N GLN A 49 -11.28 -47.77 -9.13
CA GLN A 49 -12.73 -47.73 -8.93
C GLN A 49 -13.14 -48.01 -7.49
N ASN A 50 -12.60 -49.08 -6.89
CA ASN A 50 -13.07 -49.57 -5.60
C ASN A 50 -12.50 -48.83 -4.40
N LEU A 51 -11.30 -48.26 -4.51
CA LEU A 51 -10.61 -47.59 -3.40
C LEU A 51 -10.60 -46.06 -3.53
N HIS A 52 -10.19 -45.55 -4.69
CA HIS A 52 -9.92 -44.12 -4.88
C HIS A 52 -11.13 -43.36 -5.42
N TRP A 53 -11.80 -43.88 -6.46
CA TRP A 53 -12.96 -43.25 -7.09
C TRP A 53 -14.25 -43.46 -6.30
N LYS A 54 -14.32 -44.47 -5.44
CA LYS A 54 -15.44 -44.63 -4.50
C LYS A 54 -15.42 -43.56 -3.41
N VAL A 55 -14.25 -43.01 -3.09
CA VAL A 55 -14.03 -42.11 -1.95
C VAL A 55 -13.38 -40.81 -2.43
N TYR A 56 -14.21 -39.88 -2.90
CA TYR A 56 -13.80 -38.56 -3.39
C TYR A 56 -14.58 -37.41 -2.76
N VAL A 57 -14.03 -36.20 -2.90
CA VAL A 57 -14.72 -34.91 -2.71
C VAL A 57 -14.81 -34.23 -4.06
N GLU A 58 -15.97 -33.67 -4.39
CA GLU A 58 -16.18 -32.95 -5.64
C GLU A 58 -16.15 -31.44 -5.42
N PHE A 59 -15.50 -30.72 -6.32
CA PHE A 59 -15.42 -29.27 -6.33
C PHE A 59 -15.26 -28.78 -7.77
N GLU A 60 -16.18 -27.93 -8.24
CA GLU A 60 -16.18 -27.32 -9.59
C GLU A 60 -15.91 -28.33 -10.73
N GLY A 61 -16.59 -29.49 -10.69
CA GLY A 61 -16.48 -30.55 -11.69
C GLY A 61 -15.23 -31.43 -11.57
N GLN A 62 -14.33 -31.18 -10.60
CA GLN A 62 -13.15 -32.00 -10.34
C GLN A 62 -13.37 -32.94 -9.15
N ARG A 63 -12.93 -34.20 -9.29
CA ARG A 63 -12.97 -35.21 -8.21
C ARG A 63 -11.62 -35.36 -7.51
N MET A 64 -11.59 -34.99 -6.25
CA MET A 64 -10.44 -35.09 -5.36
C MET A 64 -10.48 -36.45 -4.65
N CYS A 65 -9.75 -37.43 -5.19
CA CYS A 65 -9.69 -38.78 -4.62
C CYS A 65 -8.78 -38.88 -3.41
N ILE A 66 -9.04 -39.88 -2.57
CA ILE A 66 -8.18 -40.21 -1.44
C ILE A 66 -6.79 -40.66 -1.91
N CYS A 67 -5.74 -40.19 -1.25
CA CYS A 67 -4.33 -40.51 -1.52
C CYS A 67 -3.75 -41.29 -0.34
N HIS A 68 -2.95 -42.32 -0.64
CA HIS A 68 -2.25 -43.16 0.33
C HIS A 68 -0.72 -43.02 0.27
N LEU A 69 -0.19 -42.15 -0.59
CA LEU A 69 1.24 -41.89 -0.72
C LEU A 69 1.83 -41.15 0.51
N PRO A 70 3.16 -41.14 0.67
CA PRO A 70 3.87 -40.41 1.72
C PRO A 70 3.94 -38.89 1.56
N CYS A 71 2.97 -38.28 0.88
CA CYS A 71 2.94 -36.83 0.60
C CYS A 71 2.34 -35.96 1.73
N ARG A 72 1.99 -36.56 2.87
CA ARG A 72 1.59 -35.82 4.08
C ARG A 72 2.62 -36.02 5.18
N HIS A 73 3.39 -34.97 5.45
CA HIS A 73 4.28 -34.92 6.61
C HIS A 73 3.47 -34.59 7.88
N LEU A 74 3.36 -35.54 8.80
CA LEU A 74 2.98 -35.23 10.17
C LEU A 74 4.17 -34.52 10.84
N LYS A 75 3.93 -33.37 11.51
CA LYS A 75 4.90 -32.83 12.44
C LYS A 75 5.08 -33.83 13.58
N ASN A 76 6.25 -34.44 13.70
CA ASN A 76 6.61 -35.22 14.88
C ASN A 76 6.65 -34.29 16.08
N SER A 77 5.76 -34.50 17.03
CA SER A 77 5.88 -33.97 18.39
C SER A 77 7.11 -34.61 19.05
N LEU A 78 7.95 -33.78 19.66
CA LEU A 78 9.10 -34.17 20.48
C LEU A 78 8.62 -35.05 21.65
N SER A 79 8.63 -36.36 21.46
CA SER A 79 8.63 -37.38 22.52
C SER A 79 9.07 -38.68 21.86
N GLY A 80 10.21 -39.22 22.31
CA GLY A 80 10.83 -40.40 21.73
C GLY A 80 9.96 -41.64 21.91
N ASP A 81 9.51 -42.20 20.80
CA ASP A 81 9.40 -43.65 20.61
C ASP A 81 9.35 -43.94 19.10
N GLN A 82 10.26 -44.78 18.61
CA GLN A 82 10.28 -45.20 17.20
C GLN A 82 9.15 -46.21 16.94
N ALA A 83 7.92 -45.72 16.85
CA ALA A 83 6.83 -46.45 16.23
C ALA A 83 6.69 -45.98 14.78
N SER A 84 6.80 -46.91 13.84
CA SER A 84 6.56 -46.69 12.41
C SER A 84 5.25 -45.91 12.19
N GLY A 85 5.38 -44.63 11.85
CA GLY A 85 4.24 -43.73 11.70
C GLY A 85 3.25 -44.28 10.67
N ARG A 86 2.06 -44.69 11.12
CA ARG A 86 1.00 -45.19 10.22
C ARG A 86 0.69 -44.14 9.17
N GLN A 87 0.91 -44.48 7.91
CA GLN A 87 0.61 -43.65 6.74
C GLN A 87 -0.91 -43.39 6.65
N VAL A 88 -1.36 -42.21 7.08
CA VAL A 88 -2.79 -41.85 7.06
C VAL A 88 -3.19 -41.36 5.68
N ALA A 89 -4.28 -41.92 5.18
CA ALA A 89 -4.90 -41.50 3.92
C ALA A 89 -5.37 -40.04 3.99
N HIS A 90 -5.26 -39.30 2.88
CA HIS A 90 -5.59 -37.87 2.86
C HIS A 90 -6.04 -37.41 1.48
N TYR A 91 -6.66 -36.23 1.43
CA TYR A 91 -7.06 -35.53 0.22
C TYR A 91 -6.12 -34.35 0.00
N HIS A 92 -5.83 -34.05 -1.26
CA HIS A 92 -5.10 -32.85 -1.67
C HIS A 92 -6.10 -31.79 -2.09
N CYS A 93 -5.96 -30.57 -1.57
CA CYS A 93 -6.78 -29.47 -2.05
C CYS A 93 -6.33 -29.08 -3.48
N VAL A 94 -7.27 -28.86 -4.39
CA VAL A 94 -6.98 -28.38 -5.77
C VAL A 94 -6.76 -26.88 -5.82
N VAL A 95 -7.31 -26.15 -4.84
CA VAL A 95 -7.19 -24.70 -4.71
C VAL A 95 -5.90 -24.29 -4.00
N CYS A 96 -5.46 -25.06 -3.00
CA CYS A 96 -4.24 -24.77 -2.26
C CYS A 96 -3.43 -26.03 -1.98
N SER A 97 -2.15 -25.91 -1.65
CA SER A 97 -1.26 -27.07 -1.47
C SER A 97 -1.47 -27.87 -0.16
N VAL A 98 -2.59 -27.69 0.55
CA VAL A 98 -2.86 -28.35 1.85
C VAL A 98 -3.36 -29.78 1.65
N THR A 99 -2.92 -30.69 2.54
CA THR A 99 -3.43 -32.06 2.64
C THR A 99 -4.32 -32.24 3.88
N ILE A 100 -5.46 -32.93 3.73
CA ILE A 100 -6.48 -33.06 4.78
C ILE A 100 -6.91 -34.53 4.95
N ALA A 101 -7.07 -35.02 6.17
CA ALA A 101 -7.29 -36.47 6.42
C ALA A 101 -8.74 -36.87 6.16
N ARG A 102 -9.67 -36.04 6.66
CA ARG A 102 -11.09 -36.37 6.72
C ARG A 102 -11.84 -35.66 5.60
N LYS A 103 -12.80 -36.37 5.02
CA LYS A 103 -13.66 -35.86 3.95
C LYS A 103 -14.43 -34.61 4.39
N THR A 104 -14.98 -34.62 5.60
CA THR A 104 -15.73 -33.49 6.20
C THR A 104 -14.88 -32.23 6.32
N ASP A 105 -13.62 -32.39 6.71
CA ASP A 105 -12.68 -31.29 6.89
C ASP A 105 -12.24 -30.71 5.54
N MET A 106 -12.12 -31.56 4.52
CA MET A 106 -11.85 -31.13 3.15
C MET A 106 -13.04 -30.33 2.58
N ILE A 107 -14.28 -30.79 2.82
CA ILE A 107 -15.48 -30.05 2.41
C ILE A 107 -15.55 -28.69 3.12
N SER A 108 -15.32 -28.64 4.44
CA SER A 108 -15.32 -27.35 5.17
C SER A 108 -14.16 -26.43 4.75
N HIS A 109 -13.02 -27.01 4.39
CA HIS A 109 -11.88 -26.29 3.84
C HIS A 109 -12.20 -25.67 2.47
N LEU A 110 -12.81 -26.42 1.55
CA LEU A 110 -13.25 -25.92 0.25
C LEU A 110 -14.32 -24.83 0.39
N LYS A 111 -15.28 -24.98 1.31
CA LYS A 111 -16.24 -23.90 1.62
C LYS A 111 -15.54 -22.60 2.06
N ARG A 112 -14.39 -22.69 2.74
CA ARG A 112 -13.59 -21.50 3.08
C ARG A 112 -12.90 -20.87 1.88
N HIS A 113 -12.54 -21.66 0.86
CA HIS A 113 -12.03 -21.11 -0.41
C HIS A 113 -13.13 -20.35 -1.17
N VAL A 114 -14.32 -20.93 -1.27
CA VAL A 114 -15.50 -20.28 -1.88
C VAL A 114 -15.84 -18.97 -1.17
N ASN A 115 -15.82 -18.98 0.17
CA ASN A 115 -16.18 -17.80 0.96
C ASN A 115 -15.07 -16.74 1.07
N LYS A 116 -13.83 -17.05 0.68
CA LYS A 116 -12.68 -16.12 0.75
C LYS A 116 -12.24 -15.56 -0.60
N GLY A 117 -12.87 -15.96 -1.71
CA GLY A 117 -12.54 -15.43 -3.03
C GLY A 117 -11.11 -15.74 -3.51
N GLU A 118 -10.43 -16.71 -2.88
CA GLU A 118 -9.11 -17.19 -3.29
C GLU A 118 -9.27 -18.36 -4.28
N THR A 119 -9.46 -18.04 -5.56
CA THR A 119 -9.07 -18.90 -6.70
C THR A 119 -8.95 -18.06 -7.98
N GLU A 120 -7.71 -17.91 -8.45
CA GLU A 120 -7.36 -17.52 -9.83
C GLU A 120 -6.91 -18.71 -10.66
N ALA A 121 -7.08 -18.54 -11.99
CA ALA A 121 -6.33 -19.11 -13.11
C ALA A 121 -6.48 -20.61 -13.45
N SER A 122 -7.16 -20.89 -14.57
CA SER A 122 -6.89 -22.06 -15.41
C SER A 122 -7.13 -21.71 -16.89
N TYR A 123 -6.13 -22.00 -17.71
CA TYR A 123 -6.10 -21.74 -19.15
C TYR A 123 -6.77 -22.90 -19.92
N SER A 124 -7.69 -22.52 -20.80
CA SER A 124 -8.19 -23.14 -22.05
C SER A 124 -8.74 -24.59 -22.09
N GLY A 125 -9.97 -24.72 -22.61
CA GLY A 125 -10.27 -25.60 -23.75
C GLY A 125 -11.48 -26.52 -23.63
N SER A 126 -12.69 -26.05 -23.95
CA SER A 126 -13.64 -26.83 -24.76
C SER A 126 -14.68 -25.93 -25.41
N SER A 127 -14.63 -25.90 -26.74
CA SER A 127 -15.74 -25.61 -27.64
C SER A 127 -16.97 -26.44 -27.26
N ASP A 128 -18.10 -25.76 -27.04
CA ASP A 128 -19.45 -26.19 -27.43
C ASP A 128 -20.41 -25.03 -27.19
N VAL A 129 -20.71 -24.30 -28.26
CA VAL A 129 -21.72 -23.24 -28.30
C VAL A 129 -22.97 -23.87 -28.91
N PRO A 130 -24.11 -23.95 -28.20
CA PRO A 130 -25.40 -24.04 -28.87
C PRO A 130 -25.68 -22.65 -29.45
N PHE A 131 -25.87 -22.62 -30.77
CA PHE A 131 -26.29 -21.46 -31.53
C PHE A 131 -27.67 -20.99 -31.02
N GLU A 132 -27.70 -19.87 -30.30
CA GLU A 132 -28.91 -19.07 -30.09
C GLU A 132 -28.74 -17.70 -30.77
N GLU A 133 -29.80 -17.28 -31.44
CA GLU A 133 -29.93 -16.06 -32.24
C GLU A 133 -29.57 -14.77 -31.46
N PRO A 134 -29.17 -13.68 -32.15
CA PRO A 134 -28.66 -12.47 -31.51
C PRO A 134 -29.75 -11.73 -30.72
N ALA A 135 -29.62 -11.72 -29.39
CA ALA A 135 -30.45 -10.91 -28.51
C ALA A 135 -30.04 -9.42 -28.55
N PRO A 136 -30.99 -8.48 -28.39
CA PRO A 136 -30.78 -7.05 -28.63
C PRO A 136 -30.06 -6.34 -27.49
N SER A 137 -29.45 -5.20 -27.83
CA SER A 137 -28.77 -4.22 -26.98
C SER A 137 -29.38 -4.01 -25.59
N GLY A 138 -28.61 -4.29 -24.52
CA GLY A 138 -28.98 -3.90 -23.16
C GLY A 138 -28.21 -4.62 -22.05
N GLN A 139 -26.89 -4.40 -21.94
CA GLN A 139 -26.21 -4.73 -20.68
C GLN A 139 -26.73 -3.79 -19.58
N ALA A 140 -27.20 -4.34 -18.46
CA ALA A 140 -27.67 -3.53 -17.34
C ALA A 140 -26.46 -2.88 -16.64
N TYR A 141 -26.31 -1.57 -16.77
CA TYR A 141 -25.26 -0.78 -16.12
C TYR A 141 -25.79 -0.06 -14.88
N GLU A 142 -24.98 0.01 -13.82
CA GLU A 142 -25.22 0.93 -12.69
C GLU A 142 -24.47 2.24 -12.98
N ILE A 143 -25.14 3.40 -12.84
CA ILE A 143 -24.46 4.71 -12.90
C ILE A 143 -24.07 5.12 -11.49
N MET A 144 -22.77 5.31 -11.27
CA MET A 144 -22.21 5.82 -10.02
C MET A 144 -21.77 7.27 -10.22
N LYS A 145 -22.07 8.13 -9.24
CA LYS A 145 -21.66 9.53 -9.24
C LYS A 145 -20.68 9.80 -8.10
N GLU A 146 -19.49 10.30 -8.44
CA GLU A 146 -18.49 10.75 -7.47
C GLU A 146 -17.89 12.08 -7.89
N LEU A 147 -17.90 13.06 -6.97
CA LEU A 147 -17.43 14.43 -7.22
C LEU A 147 -18.07 15.06 -8.47
N GLY A 148 -19.36 14.80 -8.69
CA GLY A 148 -20.06 15.29 -9.88
C GLY A 148 -19.69 14.59 -11.20
N THR A 149 -18.81 13.59 -11.19
CA THR A 149 -18.46 12.75 -12.34
C THR A 149 -19.28 11.47 -12.32
N ASN A 150 -19.95 11.16 -13.43
CA ASN A 150 -20.75 9.95 -13.57
C ASN A 150 -19.94 8.86 -14.26
N VAL A 151 -19.96 7.62 -13.78
CA VAL A 151 -19.35 6.48 -14.47
C VAL A 151 -20.31 5.30 -14.48
N GLN A 152 -20.37 4.62 -15.62
CA GLN A 152 -21.08 3.37 -15.79
C GLN A 152 -20.26 2.24 -15.18
N LEU A 153 -20.94 1.29 -14.52
CA LEU A 153 -20.36 0.12 -13.90
C LEU A 153 -21.07 -1.13 -14.40
N LEU A 154 -20.31 -2.13 -14.85
CA LEU A 154 -20.86 -3.46 -15.13
C LEU A 154 -21.18 -4.22 -13.83
N PRO A 155 -22.16 -5.13 -13.79
CA PRO A 155 -22.59 -5.81 -12.56
C PRO A 155 -21.46 -6.52 -11.76
N ASN A 156 -20.37 -6.92 -12.42
CA ASN A 156 -19.23 -7.59 -11.82
C ASN A 156 -18.17 -6.64 -11.22
N TYR A 157 -18.39 -5.31 -11.20
CA TYR A 157 -17.37 -4.28 -10.89
C TYR A 157 -16.63 -4.41 -9.56
N THR A 158 -17.14 -5.16 -8.59
CA THR A 158 -16.56 -5.27 -7.25
C THR A 158 -15.43 -6.30 -7.15
N THR A 159 -15.25 -7.16 -8.16
CA THR A 159 -14.31 -8.29 -8.10
C THR A 159 -13.07 -8.05 -8.98
N PRO A 160 -11.92 -7.61 -8.42
CA PRO A 160 -10.76 -7.12 -9.19
C PRO A 160 -10.28 -8.02 -10.34
N GLN A 161 -10.29 -9.34 -10.11
CA GLN A 161 -9.73 -10.34 -11.02
C GLN A 161 -10.77 -10.98 -11.95
N LYS A 162 -12.07 -10.70 -11.73
CA LYS A 162 -13.19 -11.26 -12.51
C LYS A 162 -14.07 -10.17 -13.15
N SER A 163 -13.76 -8.90 -12.89
CA SER A 163 -14.53 -7.77 -13.39
C SER A 163 -13.90 -7.24 -14.67
N ASP A 164 -14.72 -7.08 -15.70
CA ASP A 164 -14.29 -6.40 -16.92
C ASP A 164 -14.04 -4.91 -16.67
N THR A 165 -14.67 -4.34 -15.64
CA THR A 165 -14.55 -2.93 -15.25
C THR A 165 -14.62 -2.76 -13.74
N TYR A 166 -13.46 -2.76 -13.08
CA TYR A 166 -13.37 -2.68 -11.63
C TYR A 166 -13.69 -1.28 -11.10
N PHE A 167 -14.41 -1.24 -9.99
CA PHE A 167 -14.61 -0.01 -9.23
C PHE A 167 -14.75 -0.32 -7.74
N ASN A 168 -14.03 0.44 -6.91
CA ASN A 168 -14.13 0.30 -5.46
C ASN A 168 -14.54 1.62 -4.80
N ARG A 169 -15.73 1.62 -4.18
CA ARG A 169 -16.25 2.76 -3.42
C ARG A 169 -15.37 3.12 -2.22
N LYS A 170 -14.68 2.13 -1.62
CA LYS A 170 -13.78 2.33 -0.48
C LYS A 170 -12.52 3.12 -0.84
N MET A 171 -12.20 3.23 -2.13
CA MET A 171 -11.06 4.01 -2.63
C MET A 171 -11.39 5.50 -2.85
N LYS A 172 -12.60 5.98 -2.49
CA LYS A 172 -12.99 7.39 -2.60
C LYS A 172 -11.97 8.33 -1.91
N THR A 173 -11.58 8.02 -0.68
CA THR A 173 -10.57 8.78 0.07
C THR A 173 -9.22 8.81 -0.65
N ASN A 174 -8.80 7.70 -1.28
CA ASN A 174 -7.58 7.66 -2.08
C ASN A 174 -7.69 8.62 -3.27
N ARG A 175 -8.77 8.52 -4.06
CA ARG A 175 -9.02 9.38 -5.22
C ARG A 175 -9.04 10.86 -4.87
N GLN A 176 -9.66 11.23 -3.76
CA GLN A 176 -9.70 12.61 -3.29
C GLN A 176 -8.32 13.12 -2.84
N LEU A 177 -7.51 12.30 -2.17
CA LEU A 177 -6.13 12.66 -1.81
C LEU A 177 -5.26 12.86 -3.06
N VAL A 178 -5.36 11.94 -4.03
CA VAL A 178 -4.62 12.01 -5.31
C VAL A 178 -5.05 13.23 -6.13
N PHE A 179 -6.34 13.52 -6.16
CA PHE A 179 -6.87 14.73 -6.79
C PHE A 179 -6.27 15.98 -6.15
N CYS A 180 -6.29 16.08 -4.82
CA CYS A 180 -5.76 17.25 -4.11
C CYS A 180 -4.26 17.42 -4.35
N SER A 181 -3.47 16.33 -4.42
CA SER A 181 -2.05 16.44 -4.74
C SER A 181 -1.79 16.92 -6.17
N LEU A 182 -2.63 16.51 -7.14
CA LEU A 182 -2.54 17.03 -8.51
C LEU A 182 -2.96 18.51 -8.58
N ALA A 183 -4.03 18.89 -7.87
CA ALA A 183 -4.51 20.27 -7.83
C ALA A 183 -3.43 21.23 -7.31
N VAL A 184 -2.71 20.85 -6.25
CA VAL A 184 -1.57 21.65 -5.74
C VAL A 184 -0.46 21.80 -6.79
N LEU A 185 -0.12 20.73 -7.53
CA LEU A 185 0.89 20.84 -8.59
C LEU A 185 0.41 21.74 -9.74
N ALA A 186 -0.88 21.72 -10.06
CA ALA A 186 -1.49 22.52 -11.12
C ALA A 186 -1.48 24.04 -10.82
N GLU A 187 -1.46 24.40 -9.54
CA GLU A 187 -1.23 25.79 -9.09
C GLU A 187 0.23 26.22 -9.28
N GLU A 188 1.20 25.30 -9.14
CA GLU A 188 2.61 25.59 -9.36
C GLU A 188 2.95 25.77 -10.84
N ARG A 189 2.35 24.96 -11.72
CA ARG A 189 2.59 24.97 -13.19
C ARG A 189 1.35 24.53 -13.95
N ASN A 190 1.11 25.15 -15.10
CA ASN A 190 0.06 24.75 -16.03
C ASN A 190 0.43 25.10 -17.49
N PRO A 191 0.00 24.29 -18.49
CA PRO A 191 -0.71 23.02 -18.34
C PRO A 191 0.23 21.85 -17.98
N LEU A 192 -0.24 20.91 -17.15
CA LEU A 192 0.49 19.69 -16.76
C LEU A 192 0.13 18.50 -17.65
N GLU A 193 1.11 17.71 -18.06
CA GLU A 193 0.86 16.39 -18.69
C GLU A 193 0.69 15.33 -17.60
N CYS A 194 -0.52 14.74 -17.51
CA CYS A 194 -0.92 13.86 -16.41
C CYS A 194 -1.29 12.46 -16.92
N LEU A 195 -0.81 11.43 -16.24
CA LEU A 195 -1.10 10.03 -16.54
C LEU A 195 -1.89 9.37 -15.40
N ASP A 196 -3.09 8.91 -15.73
CA ASP A 196 -3.83 7.88 -14.98
C ASP A 196 -3.48 6.52 -15.59
N ALA A 197 -2.49 5.84 -14.99
CA ALA A 197 -1.87 4.66 -15.60
C ALA A 197 -2.77 3.41 -15.59
N PHE A 198 -3.77 3.37 -14.72
CA PHE A 198 -4.69 2.25 -14.51
C PHE A 198 -6.14 2.76 -14.46
N GLY A 199 -6.69 3.08 -15.62
CA GLY A 199 -7.96 3.77 -15.73
C GLY A 199 -9.15 2.97 -15.19
N ALA A 200 -9.23 1.65 -15.47
CA ALA A 200 -10.41 0.83 -15.24
C ALA A 200 -11.70 1.49 -15.80
N THR A 201 -12.47 2.17 -14.95
CA THR A 201 -13.66 2.94 -15.37
C THR A 201 -13.37 4.37 -15.83
N GLY A 202 -12.15 4.86 -15.58
CA GLY A 202 -11.68 6.21 -15.89
C GLY A 202 -12.03 7.24 -14.83
N ILE A 203 -12.66 6.85 -13.71
CA ILE A 203 -13.21 7.81 -12.72
C ILE A 203 -12.18 8.85 -12.26
N MET A 204 -10.93 8.44 -12.04
CA MET A 204 -9.87 9.33 -11.55
C MET A 204 -9.47 10.36 -12.62
N GLY A 205 -9.01 9.92 -13.79
CA GLY A 205 -8.65 10.82 -14.88
C GLY A 205 -9.81 11.72 -15.34
N LEU A 206 -11.05 11.21 -15.34
CA LEU A 206 -12.24 12.01 -15.66
C LEU A 206 -12.48 13.13 -14.63
N GLN A 207 -12.29 12.85 -13.33
CA GLN A 207 -12.37 13.88 -12.29
C GLN A 207 -11.29 14.96 -12.51
N TRP A 208 -10.05 14.56 -12.82
CA TRP A 208 -8.97 15.51 -13.10
C TRP A 208 -9.33 16.43 -14.27
N ALA A 209 -9.74 15.86 -15.41
CA ALA A 209 -10.09 16.61 -16.61
C ALA A 209 -11.27 17.56 -16.37
N LYS A 210 -12.32 17.07 -15.69
CA LYS A 210 -13.55 17.83 -15.45
C LYS A 210 -13.33 19.05 -14.55
N HIS A 211 -12.55 18.89 -13.48
CA HIS A 211 -12.42 19.90 -12.43
C HIS A 211 -11.20 20.79 -12.58
N LEU A 212 -10.10 20.30 -13.15
CA LEU A 212 -8.88 21.08 -13.36
C LEU A 212 -8.80 21.67 -14.78
N ARG A 213 -9.63 21.19 -15.72
CA ARG A 213 -9.82 21.74 -17.06
C ARG A 213 -8.46 22.01 -17.76
N ASN A 214 -8.26 23.22 -18.27
CA ASN A 214 -7.07 23.63 -19.02
C ASN A 214 -5.77 23.60 -18.22
N ALA A 215 -5.82 23.43 -16.89
CA ALA A 215 -4.62 23.29 -16.08
C ALA A 215 -3.94 21.92 -16.28
N VAL A 216 -4.65 20.92 -16.80
CA VAL A 216 -4.14 19.56 -17.01
C VAL A 216 -4.50 19.03 -18.39
N LYS A 217 -3.59 18.25 -18.96
CA LYS A 217 -3.85 17.36 -20.10
C LYS A 217 -3.80 15.94 -19.56
N VAL A 218 -4.92 15.26 -19.64
CA VAL A 218 -5.08 13.94 -19.00
C VAL A 218 -5.01 12.85 -20.04
N THR A 219 -4.20 11.85 -19.75
CA THR A 219 -4.23 10.56 -20.43
C THR A 219 -4.68 9.48 -19.46
N ILE A 220 -5.67 8.71 -19.87
CA ILE A 220 -6.15 7.53 -19.16
C ILE A 220 -5.75 6.29 -19.96
N THR A 221 -5.07 5.35 -19.32
CA THR A 221 -4.65 4.10 -19.96
C THR A 221 -5.21 2.87 -19.26
N ASP A 222 -5.52 1.86 -20.06
CA ASP A 222 -5.78 0.52 -19.55
C ASP A 222 -5.31 -0.52 -20.58
N ILE A 223 -4.94 -1.72 -20.11
CA ILE A 223 -4.55 -2.82 -20.98
C ILE A 223 -5.78 -3.57 -21.52
N ASN A 224 -6.88 -3.58 -20.74
CA ASN A 224 -8.12 -4.25 -21.10
C ASN A 224 -8.93 -3.38 -22.07
N GLU A 225 -9.34 -3.98 -23.19
CA GLU A 225 -10.15 -3.32 -24.21
C GLU A 225 -11.54 -2.92 -23.69
N THR A 226 -12.12 -3.73 -22.81
CA THR A 226 -13.43 -3.42 -22.21
C THR A 226 -13.36 -2.17 -21.33
N CYS A 227 -12.30 -2.03 -20.51
CA CYS A 227 -12.03 -0.81 -19.76
C CYS A 227 -11.88 0.39 -20.69
N VAL A 228 -11.07 0.28 -21.75
CA VAL A 228 -10.85 1.38 -22.72
C VAL A 228 -12.15 1.82 -23.40
N LYS A 229 -13.00 0.86 -23.79
CA LYS A 229 -14.33 1.15 -24.36
C LYS A 229 -15.19 1.90 -23.33
N MET A 230 -15.26 1.39 -22.10
CA MET A 230 -16.03 2.03 -21.03
C MET A 230 -15.51 3.43 -20.67
N ILE A 231 -14.20 3.65 -20.65
CA ILE A 231 -13.62 4.97 -20.40
C ILE A 231 -14.12 5.97 -21.46
N LYS A 232 -14.17 5.56 -22.74
CA LYS A 232 -14.70 6.42 -23.82
C LYS A 232 -16.19 6.71 -23.66
N GLU A 233 -16.98 5.72 -23.27
CA GLU A 233 -18.42 5.88 -22.97
C GLU A 233 -18.63 6.81 -21.77
N ASN A 234 -17.81 6.68 -20.72
CA ASN A 234 -17.82 7.56 -19.55
C ASN A 234 -17.34 8.97 -19.86
N CYS A 235 -16.42 9.17 -20.82
CA CYS A 235 -16.09 10.50 -21.33
C CYS A 235 -17.33 11.18 -21.93
N GLN A 236 -18.07 10.47 -22.81
CA GLN A 236 -19.31 10.98 -23.42
C GLN A 236 -20.36 11.31 -22.36
N LEU A 237 -20.55 10.43 -21.37
CA LEU A 237 -21.49 10.64 -20.25
C LEU A 237 -21.20 11.91 -19.42
N ASN A 238 -19.96 12.41 -19.47
CA ASN A 238 -19.54 13.63 -18.75
C ASN A 238 -19.30 14.82 -19.67
N HIS A 239 -19.68 14.76 -20.96
CA HIS A 239 -19.40 15.80 -21.95
C HIS A 239 -17.90 16.14 -22.08
N ILE A 240 -17.05 15.11 -22.02
CA ILE A 240 -15.61 15.17 -22.20
C ILE A 240 -15.26 14.61 -23.58
N ARG A 241 -14.50 15.36 -24.37
CA ARG A 241 -14.07 14.95 -25.70
C ARG A 241 -12.88 13.99 -25.60
N VAL A 242 -12.95 12.87 -26.31
CA VAL A 242 -11.81 11.95 -26.44
C VAL A 242 -10.92 12.40 -27.59
N ASP A 243 -9.63 12.60 -27.33
CA ASP A 243 -8.67 12.89 -28.39
C ASP A 243 -8.31 11.58 -29.12
N GLY A 244 -8.75 11.48 -30.38
CA GLY A 244 -8.48 10.33 -31.22
C GLY A 244 -7.07 10.45 -31.78
N GLY A 245 -6.12 9.71 -31.23
CA GLY A 245 -4.71 9.69 -31.65
C GLY A 245 -4.42 9.26 -33.10
N SER A 246 -5.39 9.28 -34.02
CA SER A 246 -5.12 9.15 -35.44
C SER A 246 -4.87 10.53 -36.05
N ARG A 247 -3.63 10.77 -36.49
CA ARG A 247 -3.31 11.77 -37.52
C ARG A 247 -3.92 11.36 -38.87
N SER A 248 -5.23 11.16 -38.92
CA SER A 248 -5.95 10.94 -40.18
C SER A 248 -6.06 12.27 -40.90
N SER A 249 -5.63 12.24 -42.15
CA SER A 249 -5.70 13.31 -43.15
C SER A 249 -7.01 14.08 -43.07
N ARG A 250 -6.93 15.42 -43.12
CA ARG A 250 -8.09 16.31 -43.32
C ARG A 250 -8.83 15.86 -44.59
N GLY A 251 -9.96 15.18 -44.41
CA GLY A 251 -10.99 14.98 -45.44
C GLY A 251 -12.15 15.96 -45.22
N PRO A 252 -12.82 16.41 -46.29
CA PRO A 252 -13.76 17.53 -46.22
C PRO A 252 -15.11 17.15 -45.64
N ASP A 253 -15.78 18.19 -45.15
CA ASP A 253 -17.12 18.25 -44.54
C ASP A 253 -18.10 17.14 -44.94
N GLY A 254 -18.61 16.48 -43.89
CA GLY A 254 -19.83 15.67 -43.93
C GLY A 254 -20.69 16.05 -42.73
N THR A 255 -21.72 16.85 -43.01
CA THR A 255 -22.74 17.37 -42.10
C THR A 255 -23.41 16.27 -41.25
N SER A 256 -23.39 16.46 -39.93
CA SER A 256 -24.40 15.89 -39.02
C SER A 256 -24.86 16.92 -37.99
N ASN A 257 -26.18 17.05 -37.91
CA ASN A 257 -26.95 18.04 -37.18
C ASN A 257 -26.78 17.99 -35.65
N GLU A 258 -26.67 19.21 -35.10
CA GLU A 258 -27.33 19.77 -33.91
C GLU A 258 -27.11 19.18 -32.49
N ALA A 259 -26.65 20.11 -31.62
CA ALA A 259 -26.76 20.16 -30.15
C ALA A 259 -25.68 19.48 -29.26
N GLU A 260 -24.44 19.35 -29.71
CA GLU A 260 -23.34 19.09 -28.76
C GLU A 260 -22.74 20.41 -28.25
N GLY A 261 -23.05 20.75 -26.99
CA GLY A 261 -22.43 21.87 -26.28
C GLY A 261 -20.90 21.75 -26.26
N VAL A 262 -20.22 22.89 -26.10
CA VAL A 262 -18.75 22.94 -26.04
C VAL A 262 -18.24 21.93 -25.00
N PRO A 263 -17.32 21.00 -25.37
CA PRO A 263 -16.85 19.98 -24.46
C PRO A 263 -16.16 20.60 -23.24
N ILE A 264 -16.42 20.04 -22.06
CA ILE A 264 -15.92 20.59 -20.79
C ILE A 264 -14.39 20.45 -20.70
N ALA A 265 -13.86 19.36 -21.24
CA ALA A 265 -12.44 19.04 -21.27
C ALA A 265 -12.11 18.05 -22.40
N THR A 266 -10.82 17.86 -22.66
CA THR A 266 -10.29 16.85 -23.60
C THR A 266 -9.44 15.83 -22.86
N VAL A 267 -9.64 14.54 -23.16
CA VAL A 267 -8.89 13.43 -22.56
C VAL A 267 -8.37 12.50 -23.64
N GLU A 268 -7.12 12.09 -23.54
CA GLU A 268 -6.57 11.02 -24.36
C GLU A 268 -6.85 9.67 -23.69
N VAL A 269 -7.42 8.72 -24.44
CA VAL A 269 -7.67 7.36 -23.96
C VAL A 269 -6.86 6.38 -24.79
N ALA A 270 -5.94 5.65 -24.17
CA ALA A 270 -5.05 4.72 -24.87
C ALA A 270 -5.15 3.29 -24.31
N LYS A 271 -5.23 2.31 -25.23
CA LYS A 271 -5.12 0.88 -24.90
C LYS A 271 -3.64 0.49 -24.91
N MET A 272 -3.00 0.51 -23.75
CA MET A 272 -1.56 0.24 -23.67
C MET A 272 -1.15 -0.19 -22.26
N ASP A 273 -0.08 -0.99 -22.17
CA ASP A 273 0.55 -1.29 -20.89
C ASP A 273 1.17 -0.02 -20.28
N ALA A 274 0.99 0.16 -18.98
CA ALA A 274 1.47 1.32 -18.23
C ALA A 274 3.00 1.51 -18.35
N ASN A 275 3.79 0.42 -18.38
CA ASN A 275 5.24 0.52 -18.57
C ASN A 275 5.58 1.10 -19.94
N VAL A 276 4.86 0.70 -20.98
CA VAL A 276 5.11 1.15 -22.35
C VAL A 276 4.83 2.64 -22.46
N ILE A 277 3.69 3.14 -21.96
CA ILE A 277 3.37 4.57 -22.12
C ILE A 277 4.34 5.48 -21.38
N MET A 278 4.78 5.06 -20.20
CA MET A 278 5.78 5.80 -19.43
C MET A 278 7.16 5.80 -20.09
N HIS A 279 7.47 4.83 -20.96
CA HIS A 279 8.68 4.83 -21.77
C HIS A 279 8.57 5.66 -23.05
N LEU A 280 7.37 5.77 -23.65
CA LEU A 280 7.17 6.50 -24.90
C LEU A 280 7.15 8.02 -24.73
N ARG A 281 6.74 8.52 -23.56
CA ARG A 281 6.69 9.97 -23.31
C ARG A 281 6.86 10.34 -21.84
N SER A 282 7.08 11.62 -21.61
CA SER A 282 7.27 12.21 -20.28
C SER A 282 5.99 12.83 -19.74
N PHE A 283 5.79 12.72 -18.43
CA PHE A 283 4.65 13.30 -17.70
C PHE A 283 5.14 14.16 -16.53
N ASP A 284 4.34 15.15 -16.15
CA ASP A 284 4.53 15.95 -14.93
C ASP A 284 3.88 15.28 -13.71
N TYR A 285 2.79 14.54 -13.92
CA TYR A 285 2.09 13.81 -12.87
C TYR A 285 1.79 12.38 -13.31
N ILE A 286 2.21 11.39 -12.54
CA ILE A 286 1.94 9.97 -12.81
C ILE A 286 1.25 9.37 -11.58
N HIS A 287 0.08 8.76 -11.78
CA HIS A 287 -0.58 7.96 -10.75
C HIS A 287 -0.52 6.47 -11.08
N LEU A 288 -0.02 5.68 -10.14
CA LEU A 288 0.06 4.22 -10.21
C LEU A 288 -0.87 3.61 -9.14
N ASP A 289 -2.00 3.05 -9.57
CA ASP A 289 -2.94 2.29 -8.72
C ASP A 289 -3.22 0.89 -9.30
N PRO A 290 -2.21 0.01 -9.39
CA PRO A 290 -2.43 -1.37 -9.81
C PRO A 290 -3.02 -2.21 -8.68
N TYR A 291 -3.57 -3.38 -9.05
CA TYR A 291 -3.92 -4.38 -8.05
C TYR A 291 -2.68 -4.93 -7.36
N GLY A 292 -2.72 -4.92 -6.02
CA GLY A 292 -1.63 -5.42 -5.20
C GLY A 292 -0.49 -4.40 -5.10
N THR A 293 0.56 -4.56 -5.90
CA THR A 293 1.82 -3.83 -5.75
C THR A 293 2.18 -3.00 -6.98
N ALA A 294 2.69 -1.79 -6.75
CA ALA A 294 3.15 -0.91 -7.82
C ALA A 294 4.62 -1.09 -8.22
N VAL A 295 5.36 -1.98 -7.55
CA VAL A 295 6.81 -2.14 -7.71
C VAL A 295 7.22 -2.36 -9.17
N ASN A 296 6.45 -3.15 -9.92
CA ASN A 296 6.75 -3.52 -11.31
C ASN A 296 6.70 -2.32 -12.28
N TYR A 297 6.13 -1.19 -11.87
CA TYR A 297 5.93 0.00 -12.71
C TYR A 297 6.86 1.15 -12.34
N LEU A 298 7.56 1.05 -11.21
CA LEU A 298 8.38 2.15 -10.68
C LEU A 298 9.54 2.51 -11.60
N ASP A 299 10.24 1.52 -12.16
CA ASP A 299 11.39 1.77 -13.05
C ASP A 299 10.98 2.57 -14.30
N SER A 300 9.84 2.20 -14.89
CA SER A 300 9.26 2.90 -16.03
C SER A 300 8.85 4.32 -15.67
N ALA A 301 8.18 4.51 -14.53
CA ALA A 301 7.75 5.82 -14.06
C ALA A 301 8.94 6.76 -13.85
N PHE A 302 10.01 6.29 -13.19
CA PHE A 302 11.19 7.11 -12.92
C PHE A 302 12.09 7.34 -14.14
N ARG A 303 11.93 6.61 -15.24
CA ARG A 303 12.76 6.78 -16.44
C ARG A 303 12.54 8.17 -17.06
N ASN A 304 11.29 8.51 -17.35
CA ASN A 304 10.89 9.69 -18.14
C ASN A 304 10.07 10.74 -17.38
N VAL A 305 9.76 10.55 -16.10
CA VAL A 305 9.13 11.61 -15.29
C VAL A 305 9.95 12.91 -15.36
N ARG A 306 9.25 14.04 -15.51
CA ARG A 306 9.87 15.37 -15.59
C ARG A 306 10.45 15.79 -14.25
N ASN A 307 11.44 16.69 -14.30
CA ASN A 307 12.03 17.23 -13.07
C ASN A 307 10.97 18.02 -12.30
N LEU A 308 10.92 17.81 -10.98
CA LEU A 308 9.91 18.35 -10.08
C LEU A 308 8.49 17.86 -10.39
N GLY A 309 8.34 16.83 -11.22
CA GLY A 309 7.09 16.11 -11.38
C GLY A 309 6.73 15.30 -10.13
N ILE A 310 5.48 14.85 -10.05
CA ILE A 310 4.97 14.07 -8.93
C ILE A 310 4.63 12.66 -9.40
N ILE A 311 5.04 11.67 -8.60
CA ILE A 311 4.59 10.29 -8.74
C ILE A 311 3.76 9.95 -7.51
N SER A 312 2.53 9.53 -7.74
CA SER A 312 1.59 9.02 -6.75
C SER A 312 1.50 7.50 -6.89
N VAL A 313 1.75 6.77 -5.81
CA VAL A 313 1.82 5.31 -5.79
C VAL A 313 0.85 4.77 -4.75
N THR A 314 -0.08 3.93 -5.18
CA THR A 314 -0.99 3.21 -4.31
C THR A 314 -0.60 1.72 -4.30
N SER A 315 -0.42 1.16 -3.09
CA SER A 315 -0.26 -0.28 -2.87
C SER A 315 -1.41 -0.82 -2.03
N THR A 316 -2.00 -1.91 -2.48
CA THR A 316 -3.12 -2.63 -1.82
C THR A 316 -2.72 -4.03 -1.34
N ASP A 317 -1.46 -4.43 -1.51
CA ASP A 317 -0.93 -5.73 -1.11
C ASP A 317 -0.67 -5.88 0.40
N THR A 318 -1.74 -5.83 1.19
CA THR A 318 -1.69 -5.95 2.67
C THR A 318 -0.96 -7.20 3.17
N GLY A 319 -0.89 -8.26 2.35
CA GLY A 319 -0.11 -9.47 2.65
C GLY A 319 1.39 -9.19 2.80
N SER A 320 1.97 -8.46 1.84
CA SER A 320 3.38 -8.07 1.87
C SER A 320 3.62 -6.91 2.85
N LEU A 321 2.76 -5.89 2.79
CA LEU A 321 2.90 -4.65 3.56
C LEU A 321 2.87 -4.89 5.07
N TYR A 322 2.03 -5.82 5.54
CA TYR A 322 1.82 -6.08 6.96
C TYR A 322 2.42 -7.42 7.43
N ALA A 323 3.54 -7.82 6.81
CA ALA A 323 4.36 -8.97 7.19
C ALA A 323 3.61 -10.31 7.29
N LYS A 324 2.56 -10.53 6.48
CA LYS A 324 1.87 -11.83 6.38
C LYS A 324 2.63 -12.79 5.46
N SER A 325 3.32 -12.26 4.44
CA SER A 325 4.05 -13.03 3.44
C SER A 325 5.49 -12.54 3.27
N PRO A 326 6.40 -12.80 4.24
CA PRO A 326 7.74 -12.22 4.28
C PRO A 326 8.58 -12.44 3.01
N ASN A 327 8.43 -13.61 2.37
CA ASN A 327 9.13 -13.91 1.11
C ASN A 327 8.65 -13.03 -0.06
N VAL A 328 7.36 -12.67 -0.09
CA VAL A 328 6.81 -11.74 -1.09
C VAL A 328 7.31 -10.33 -0.79
N THR A 329 7.28 -9.93 0.48
CA THR A 329 7.82 -8.65 0.93
C THR A 329 9.28 -8.48 0.54
N LEU A 330 10.11 -9.50 0.73
CA LEU A 330 11.51 -9.48 0.35
C LEU A 330 11.69 -9.37 -1.18
N ARG A 331 10.88 -10.08 -1.97
CA ARG A 331 10.98 -10.02 -3.44
C ARG A 331 10.54 -8.66 -4.01
N HIS A 332 9.41 -8.12 -3.55
CA HIS A 332 8.85 -6.89 -4.11
C HIS A 332 9.50 -5.64 -3.50
N TYR A 333 9.69 -5.61 -2.18
CA TYR A 333 10.17 -4.42 -1.50
C TYR A 333 11.63 -4.54 -1.06
N SER A 334 12.32 -5.68 -1.23
CA SER A 334 13.71 -5.84 -0.78
C SER A 334 13.90 -5.38 0.67
N CYS A 335 12.94 -5.72 1.53
CA CYS A 335 12.90 -5.34 2.93
C CYS A 335 12.58 -6.57 3.79
N HIS A 336 13.31 -6.72 4.89
CA HIS A 336 12.97 -7.66 5.96
C HIS A 336 12.13 -6.93 7.01
N ILE A 337 10.91 -7.41 7.26
CA ILE A 337 10.02 -6.85 8.27
C ILE A 337 9.38 -7.95 9.11
N VAL A 338 8.99 -7.62 10.33
CA VAL A 338 8.22 -8.48 11.24
C VAL A 338 6.94 -7.78 11.66
N ARG A 339 6.03 -8.50 12.33
CA ARG A 339 4.83 -7.90 12.90
C ARG A 339 5.21 -7.00 14.08
N THR A 340 4.70 -5.78 14.07
CA THR A 340 4.95 -4.74 15.08
C THR A 340 3.65 -3.96 15.31
N GLU A 341 3.55 -3.21 16.40
CA GLU A 341 2.36 -2.37 16.68
C GLU A 341 2.28 -1.16 15.74
N TYR A 342 3.42 -0.71 15.20
CA TYR A 342 3.55 0.40 14.26
C TYR A 342 3.60 -0.05 12.79
N TYR A 343 3.05 -1.23 12.49
CA TYR A 343 3.18 -1.90 11.19
C TYR A 343 2.68 -1.07 9.99
N LYS A 344 1.71 -0.16 10.19
CA LYS A 344 1.22 0.71 9.12
C LYS A 344 2.23 1.78 8.72
N GLU A 345 2.92 2.40 9.69
CA GLU A 345 4.01 3.33 9.37
C GLU A 345 5.23 2.57 8.83
N LEU A 346 5.50 1.36 9.35
CA LEU A 346 6.54 0.48 8.82
C LEU A 346 6.29 0.17 7.33
N ALA A 347 5.05 -0.14 6.96
CA ALA A 347 4.64 -0.36 5.57
C ALA A 347 4.82 0.90 4.71
N ALA A 348 4.37 2.06 5.18
CA ALA A 348 4.55 3.33 4.46
C ALA A 348 6.03 3.62 4.18
N ARG A 349 6.90 3.49 5.20
CA ARG A 349 8.35 3.69 5.07
C ARG A 349 9.02 2.67 4.16
N MET A 350 8.51 1.43 4.12
CA MET A 350 8.97 0.39 3.19
C MET A 350 8.61 0.73 1.74
N VAL A 351 7.38 1.19 1.48
CA VAL A 351 6.96 1.62 0.13
C VAL A 351 7.82 2.79 -0.33
N VAL A 352 8.02 3.81 0.52
CA VAL A 352 8.90 4.95 0.22
C VAL A 352 10.34 4.50 -0.06
N ALA A 353 10.88 3.55 0.72
CA ALA A 353 12.23 3.02 0.48
C ALA A 353 12.38 2.35 -0.89
N THR A 354 11.35 1.65 -1.35
CA THR A 354 11.34 1.03 -2.68
C THR A 354 11.22 2.06 -3.79
N VAL A 355 10.37 3.08 -3.61
CA VAL A 355 10.25 4.23 -4.52
C VAL A 355 11.59 4.98 -4.63
N ALA A 356 12.26 5.27 -3.51
CA ALA A 356 13.56 5.93 -3.49
C ALA A 356 14.65 5.12 -4.23
N ARG A 357 14.69 3.79 -4.04
CA ARG A 357 15.62 2.92 -4.77
C ARG A 357 15.39 2.91 -6.27
N ALA A 358 14.12 2.91 -6.70
CA ALA A 358 13.77 2.99 -8.12
C ALA A 358 14.18 4.34 -8.74
N ALA A 359 13.94 5.44 -8.03
CA ALA A 359 14.38 6.77 -8.44
C ALA A 359 15.91 6.85 -8.58
N ALA A 360 16.64 6.31 -7.59
CA ALA A 360 18.09 6.38 -7.54
C ALA A 360 18.76 5.68 -8.74
N ARG A 361 18.22 4.54 -9.21
CA ARG A 361 18.68 3.85 -10.43
C ARG A 361 18.63 4.73 -11.68
N CYS A 362 17.83 5.79 -11.66
CA CYS A 362 17.64 6.73 -12.76
C CYS A 362 18.31 8.09 -12.52
N ASN A 363 19.27 8.19 -11.57
CA ASN A 363 19.92 9.43 -11.14
C ASN A 363 18.90 10.50 -10.70
N LYS A 364 17.88 10.08 -9.94
CA LYS A 364 16.85 10.95 -9.38
C LYS A 364 16.71 10.70 -7.88
N GLY A 365 16.55 11.76 -7.11
CA GLY A 365 16.12 11.74 -5.73
C GLY A 365 14.60 11.90 -5.61
N ILE A 366 14.11 11.75 -4.38
CA ILE A 366 12.70 11.97 -4.04
C ILE A 366 12.57 12.90 -2.82
N GLU A 367 11.51 13.69 -2.83
CA GLU A 367 10.98 14.36 -1.65
C GLU A 367 9.60 13.79 -1.36
N VAL A 368 9.37 13.31 -0.14
CA VAL A 368 8.07 12.75 0.25
C VAL A 368 7.11 13.90 0.58
N LEU A 369 6.03 14.00 -0.19
CA LEU A 369 5.00 15.01 0.01
C LEU A 369 3.93 14.52 0.99
N LEU A 370 3.55 13.25 0.85
CA LEU A 370 2.53 12.60 1.66
C LEU A 370 2.73 11.07 1.67
N ALA A 371 2.65 10.45 2.84
CA ALA A 371 2.47 9.00 2.97
C ALA A 371 1.30 8.68 3.91
N VAL A 372 0.29 7.96 3.41
CA VAL A 372 -0.93 7.59 4.13
C VAL A 372 -1.11 6.08 4.11
N ALA A 373 -1.36 5.46 5.27
CA ALA A 373 -1.75 4.06 5.35
C ALA A 373 -3.10 3.89 6.04
N LEU A 374 -4.13 3.59 5.26
CA LEU A 374 -5.48 3.28 5.74
C LEU A 374 -5.74 1.77 5.63
N GLU A 375 -6.93 1.33 6.03
CA GLU A 375 -7.29 -0.08 6.06
C GLU A 375 -7.14 -0.78 4.69
N HIS A 376 -7.41 -0.05 3.60
CA HIS A 376 -7.51 -0.62 2.26
C HIS A 376 -6.28 -0.37 1.37
N PHE A 377 -5.47 0.64 1.68
CA PHE A 377 -4.36 1.04 0.83
C PHE A 377 -3.26 1.77 1.60
N VAL A 378 -2.05 1.73 1.03
CA VAL A 378 -0.95 2.62 1.36
C VAL A 378 -0.72 3.52 0.15
N LEU A 379 -0.86 4.83 0.34
CA LEU A 379 -0.63 5.87 -0.68
C LEU A 379 0.64 6.62 -0.34
N VAL A 380 1.55 6.73 -1.31
CA VAL A 380 2.77 7.52 -1.22
C VAL A 380 2.82 8.48 -2.39
N VAL A 381 2.98 9.77 -2.11
CA VAL A 381 3.13 10.83 -3.10
C VAL A 381 4.50 11.47 -2.94
N VAL A 382 5.30 11.44 -4.00
CA VAL A 382 6.66 11.96 -4.01
C VAL A 382 6.87 12.97 -5.12
N ARG A 383 7.67 14.01 -4.85
CA ARG A 383 8.23 14.91 -5.85
C ARG A 383 9.57 14.37 -6.30
N VAL A 384 9.82 14.44 -7.60
CA VAL A 384 11.05 13.91 -8.21
C VAL A 384 12.10 15.00 -8.35
N LEU A 385 13.30 14.75 -7.84
CA LEU A 385 14.44 15.67 -7.89
C LEU A 385 15.51 15.11 -8.83
N ARG A 386 15.74 15.72 -9.99
CA ARG A 386 16.72 15.22 -10.96
C ARG A 386 18.16 15.52 -10.53
N GLY A 387 19.04 14.54 -10.67
CA GLY A 387 20.48 14.68 -10.52
C GLY A 387 21.08 13.60 -9.60
N PRO A 388 22.33 13.18 -9.84
CA PRO A 388 22.99 12.16 -9.03
C PRO A 388 23.12 12.57 -7.56
N THR A 389 23.43 13.84 -7.27
CA THR A 389 23.48 14.35 -5.88
C THR A 389 22.14 14.17 -5.16
N GLN A 390 21.01 14.39 -5.83
CA GLN A 390 19.69 14.20 -5.26
C GLN A 390 19.39 12.72 -5.01
N ALA A 391 19.84 11.85 -5.92
CA ALA A 391 19.76 10.39 -5.74
C ALA A 391 20.57 9.93 -4.52
N ASP A 392 21.80 10.45 -4.36
CA ASP A 392 22.67 10.13 -3.24
C ASP A 392 22.06 10.58 -1.90
N GLU A 393 21.52 11.81 -1.83
CA GLU A 393 20.82 12.29 -0.63
C GLU A 393 19.61 11.44 -0.27
N SER A 394 18.84 10.99 -1.27
CA SER A 394 17.71 10.09 -1.05
C SER A 394 18.17 8.71 -0.59
N ALA A 395 19.25 8.18 -1.16
CA ALA A 395 19.83 6.90 -0.77
C ALA A 395 20.38 6.93 0.67
N LYS A 396 20.95 8.04 1.13
CA LYS A 396 21.41 8.22 2.54
C LYS A 396 20.27 8.13 3.57
N ARG A 397 19.02 8.36 3.14
CA ARG A 397 17.83 8.22 3.99
C ARG A 397 17.31 6.78 4.06
N LEU A 398 17.86 5.85 3.28
CA LEU A 398 17.58 4.42 3.39
C LEU A 398 18.40 3.82 4.52
N ARG A 399 17.74 3.47 5.63
CA ARG A 399 18.41 2.99 6.85
C ARG A 399 17.76 1.76 7.40
N GLN A 400 18.57 0.93 8.05
CA GLN A 400 18.10 -0.19 8.85
C GLN A 400 17.52 0.34 10.16
N LEU A 401 16.52 -0.36 10.69
CA LEU A 401 15.86 -0.06 11.95
C LEU A 401 16.07 -1.23 12.88
N ILE A 402 16.73 -1.01 14.02
CA ILE A 402 16.74 -2.02 15.08
C ILE A 402 15.50 -1.83 15.96
N HIS A 403 14.82 -2.93 16.27
CA HIS A 403 13.60 -2.95 17.06
C HIS A 403 13.70 -3.99 18.16
N CYS A 404 13.46 -3.58 19.41
CA CYS A 404 13.30 -4.50 20.53
C CYS A 404 11.89 -5.12 20.51
N GLN A 405 11.80 -6.43 20.34
CA GLN A 405 10.54 -7.17 20.30
C GLN A 405 9.84 -7.24 21.66
N TRP A 406 10.56 -6.91 22.74
CA TRP A 406 10.03 -6.94 24.10
C TRP A 406 9.34 -5.61 24.48
N CYS A 407 10.10 -4.51 24.46
CA CYS A 407 9.60 -3.21 24.90
C CYS A 407 9.11 -2.31 23.76
N GLU A 408 9.41 -2.65 22.51
CA GLU A 408 9.11 -1.89 21.28
C GLU A 408 9.93 -0.64 21.03
N GLU A 409 10.96 -0.42 21.84
CA GLU A 409 11.97 0.59 21.55
C GLU A 409 12.64 0.30 20.20
N ARG A 410 12.95 1.36 19.46
CA ARG A 410 13.47 1.24 18.10
C ARG A 410 14.25 2.47 17.69
N VAL A 411 15.28 2.28 16.86
CA VAL A 411 16.09 3.37 16.35
C VAL A 411 16.61 3.05 14.96
N PHE A 412 16.67 4.06 14.09
CA PHE A 412 17.36 3.92 12.82
C PHE A 412 18.87 3.85 13.08
N LEU A 413 19.51 2.81 12.54
CA LEU A 413 20.95 2.65 12.66
C LEU A 413 21.66 3.83 11.99
N LYS A 414 22.73 4.31 12.64
CA LYS A 414 23.55 5.40 12.11
C LYS A 414 24.28 4.93 10.86
N GLN A 415 24.45 5.84 9.89
CA GLN A 415 25.26 5.58 8.72
C GLN A 415 26.74 5.57 9.13
N GLY A 416 27.39 4.42 9.03
CA GLY A 416 28.81 4.25 9.37
C GLY A 416 29.42 3.13 8.55
N SER A 417 30.69 3.27 8.17
CA SER A 417 31.44 2.25 7.43
C SER A 417 31.95 1.11 8.32
N MET A 418 31.97 1.32 9.63
CA MET A 418 32.37 0.31 10.60
C MET A 418 31.16 -0.51 11.03
N VAL A 419 31.31 -1.84 11.04
CA VAL A 419 30.32 -2.75 11.59
C VAL A 419 30.37 -2.59 13.12
N ASP A 420 29.25 -2.25 13.73
CA ASP A 420 29.13 -2.30 15.19
C ASP A 420 29.09 -3.77 15.64
N ASP A 421 30.01 -4.15 16.53
CA ASP A 421 30.09 -5.53 17.07
C ASP A 421 28.82 -5.92 17.84
N ASN A 422 28.14 -4.93 18.43
CA ASN A 422 26.91 -5.15 19.18
C ASN A 422 25.84 -4.10 18.89
N LEU A 423 24.90 -4.45 18.01
CA LEU A 423 23.77 -3.59 17.64
C LEU A 423 22.87 -3.19 18.83
N TYR A 424 22.88 -3.96 19.93
CA TYR A 424 22.12 -3.60 21.14
C TYR A 424 22.59 -2.27 21.74
N ASN A 425 23.85 -1.86 21.52
CA ASN A 425 24.38 -0.58 22.02
C ASN A 425 23.70 0.64 21.38
N GLN A 426 23.05 0.47 20.22
CA GLN A 426 22.31 1.55 19.59
C GLN A 426 20.88 1.67 20.15
N LEU A 427 20.32 0.62 20.75
CA LEU A 427 18.99 0.67 21.37
C LEU A 427 19.04 1.40 22.73
N PRO A 428 18.16 2.38 22.97
CA PRO A 428 18.04 3.03 24.28
C PRO A 428 17.62 2.10 25.43
N CYS A 429 17.09 0.91 25.14
CA CYS A 429 16.60 -0.02 26.16
C CYS A 429 17.66 -1.05 26.58
N ASN A 430 17.62 -1.47 27.85
CA ASN A 430 18.51 -2.52 28.38
C ASN A 430 17.87 -3.92 28.46
N CYS A 431 16.86 -4.21 27.62
CA CYS A 431 16.10 -5.47 27.70
C CYS A 431 16.96 -6.72 27.43
N HIS A 432 18.03 -6.60 26.66
CA HIS A 432 18.96 -7.71 26.38
C HIS A 432 19.69 -8.19 27.65
N GLY A 433 20.00 -7.28 28.58
CA GLY A 433 20.61 -7.63 29.86
C GLY A 433 19.63 -8.24 30.87
N SER A 434 18.32 -7.97 30.72
CA SER A 434 17.29 -8.43 31.65
C SER A 434 16.57 -9.72 31.23
N MET A 435 16.66 -10.10 29.95
CA MET A 435 15.90 -11.22 29.39
C MET A 435 16.84 -12.22 28.70
N PRO A 436 16.60 -13.54 28.80
CA PRO A 436 17.39 -14.53 28.08
C PRO A 436 17.12 -14.45 26.56
N GLY A 437 18.19 -14.52 25.76
CA GLY A 437 18.12 -14.62 24.30
C GLY A 437 18.23 -13.28 23.56
N LYS A 438 18.02 -13.35 22.23
CA LYS A 438 18.00 -12.16 21.38
C LYS A 438 16.65 -11.46 21.51
N THR A 439 16.65 -10.22 22.01
CA THR A 439 15.44 -9.42 22.21
C THR A 439 15.20 -8.39 21.10
N ALA A 440 16.15 -8.21 20.19
CA ALA A 440 16.07 -7.23 19.11
C ALA A 440 16.21 -7.87 17.72
N VAL A 441 15.57 -7.25 16.75
CA VAL A 441 15.60 -7.61 15.33
C VAL A 441 15.93 -6.40 14.49
N GLU A 442 16.67 -6.62 13.41
CA GLU A 442 16.94 -5.61 12.40
C GLU A 442 15.84 -5.66 11.32
N LEU A 443 15.29 -4.51 10.96
CA LEU A 443 14.22 -4.34 9.99
C LEU A 443 14.66 -3.38 8.90
N GLY A 444 14.26 -3.65 7.66
CA GLY A 444 14.48 -2.75 6.52
C GLY A 444 15.34 -3.32 5.40
N PRO A 445 16.02 -2.45 4.63
CA PRO A 445 16.15 -1.00 4.85
C PRO A 445 14.82 -0.26 4.66
N LEU A 446 14.61 0.82 5.40
CA LEU A 446 13.40 1.64 5.42
C LEU A 446 13.73 3.10 5.15
N TRP A 447 12.73 3.88 4.75
CA TRP A 447 12.86 5.33 4.68
C TRP A 447 12.92 5.92 6.09
N SER A 448 14.04 6.56 6.44
CA SER A 448 14.26 7.23 7.71
C SER A 448 13.89 8.72 7.73
N GLY A 449 13.67 9.32 6.56
CA GLY A 449 13.30 10.73 6.44
C GLY A 449 11.83 11.02 6.80
N PRO A 450 11.41 12.28 6.61
CA PRO A 450 10.03 12.72 6.78
C PRO A 450 9.05 11.97 5.86
N LEU A 451 7.81 11.83 6.32
CA LEU A 451 6.71 11.24 5.56
C LEU A 451 5.73 12.28 5.00
N PHE A 452 5.94 13.55 5.34
CA PHE A 452 5.02 14.63 5.05
C PHE A 452 5.78 15.90 4.71
N ASN A 453 5.27 16.66 3.75
CA ASN A 453 5.61 18.06 3.54
C ASN A 453 4.43 18.93 4.01
N THR A 454 4.63 19.68 5.09
CA THR A 454 3.57 20.50 5.71
C THR A 454 3.02 21.58 4.77
N GLY A 455 3.88 22.21 3.97
CA GLY A 455 3.46 23.22 2.99
C GLY A 455 2.55 22.60 1.93
N PHE A 456 2.94 21.44 1.40
CA PHE A 456 2.15 20.69 0.44
C PHE A 456 0.80 20.24 1.03
N LEU A 457 0.80 19.73 2.27
CA LEU A 457 -0.43 19.34 2.98
C LEU A 457 -1.41 20.50 3.19
N ARG A 458 -0.90 21.71 3.47
CA ARG A 458 -1.73 22.92 3.56
C ARG A 458 -2.35 23.26 2.20
N GLY A 459 -1.59 23.16 1.11
CA GLY A 459 -2.12 23.29 -0.25
C GLY A 459 -3.20 22.24 -0.53
N MET A 460 -3.00 20.98 -0.11
CA MET A 460 -4.01 19.93 -0.26
C MET A 460 -5.29 20.23 0.53
N LEU A 461 -5.18 20.83 1.73
CA LEU A 461 -6.34 21.23 2.51
C LEU A 461 -7.12 22.35 1.79
N PHE A 462 -6.41 23.32 1.22
CA PHE A 462 -7.02 24.39 0.42
C PHE A 462 -7.76 23.81 -0.80
N ALA A 463 -7.10 22.94 -1.57
CA ALA A 463 -7.72 22.25 -2.70
C ALA A 463 -8.95 21.42 -2.29
N ALA A 464 -8.89 20.72 -1.16
CA ALA A 464 -10.02 19.95 -0.64
C ALA A 464 -11.23 20.84 -0.29
N VAL A 465 -11.01 22.04 0.24
CA VAL A 465 -12.08 23.02 0.51
C VAL A 465 -12.63 23.59 -0.80
N GLN A 466 -11.75 24.02 -1.71
CA GLN A 466 -12.14 24.61 -3.00
C GLN A 466 -12.99 23.67 -3.85
N HIS A 467 -12.72 22.36 -3.80
CA HIS A 467 -13.45 21.33 -4.56
C HIS A 467 -14.51 20.59 -3.72
N SER A 468 -14.92 21.12 -2.57
CA SER A 468 -15.99 20.57 -1.72
C SER A 468 -15.78 19.10 -1.32
N MET A 469 -14.55 18.73 -0.94
CA MET A 469 -14.18 17.38 -0.50
C MET A 469 -14.15 17.28 1.04
N ASP A 470 -15.30 17.46 1.67
CA ASP A 470 -15.41 17.53 3.15
C ASP A 470 -14.92 16.26 3.86
N ASP A 471 -15.10 15.09 3.23
CA ASP A 471 -14.73 13.78 3.78
C ASP A 471 -13.24 13.68 4.17
N ILE A 472 -12.35 14.32 3.40
CA ILE A 472 -10.90 14.21 3.61
C ILE A 472 -10.32 15.35 4.44
N GLN A 473 -11.03 16.47 4.63
CA GLN A 473 -10.48 17.63 5.31
C GLN A 473 -10.02 17.31 6.73
N THR A 474 -10.76 16.46 7.46
CA THR A 474 -10.37 16.02 8.81
C THR A 474 -9.08 15.18 8.80
N LEU A 475 -8.93 14.30 7.81
CA LEU A 475 -7.72 13.51 7.63
C LEU A 475 -6.53 14.42 7.30
N VAL A 476 -6.68 15.35 6.34
CA VAL A 476 -5.60 16.28 5.97
C VAL A 476 -5.20 17.18 7.15
N LYS A 477 -6.16 17.69 7.94
CA LYS A 477 -5.85 18.43 9.19
C LYS A 477 -5.07 17.58 10.19
N THR A 478 -5.41 16.31 10.32
CA THR A 478 -4.68 15.36 11.18
C THR A 478 -3.25 15.15 10.66
N LEU A 479 -3.07 15.01 9.35
CA LEU A 479 -1.76 14.86 8.72
C LEU A 479 -0.89 16.10 8.89
N ILE A 480 -1.47 17.31 8.81
CA ILE A 480 -0.74 18.56 9.08
C ILE A 480 -0.23 18.57 10.53
N CYS A 481 -1.11 18.28 11.50
CA CYS A 481 -0.71 18.18 12.92
C CYS A 481 0.36 17.11 13.14
N GLU A 482 0.26 15.97 12.44
CA GLU A 482 1.24 14.89 12.49
C GLU A 482 2.60 15.31 11.91
N SER A 483 2.60 16.07 10.81
CA SER A 483 3.82 16.58 10.17
C SER A 483 4.59 17.58 11.03
N GLU A 484 3.88 18.39 11.82
CA GLU A 484 4.48 19.36 12.73
C GLU A 484 4.72 18.75 14.13
N CYS A 485 4.17 17.56 14.40
CA CYS A 485 4.09 16.94 15.72
C CYS A 485 3.46 17.88 16.76
N THR A 486 2.28 18.41 16.44
CA THR A 486 1.50 19.34 17.26
C THR A 486 0.07 18.83 17.50
N THR A 487 -0.60 19.40 18.50
CA THR A 487 -2.01 19.09 18.78
C THR A 487 -2.95 19.98 17.96
N LEU A 488 -4.15 19.48 17.68
CA LEU A 488 -5.15 20.22 16.90
C LEU A 488 -5.61 21.53 17.56
N LYS A 489 -5.54 21.64 18.89
CA LYS A 489 -5.83 22.90 19.60
C LYS A 489 -4.78 23.98 19.30
N SER A 490 -3.51 23.59 19.29
CA SER A 490 -2.39 24.47 18.90
C SER A 490 -2.41 24.80 17.41
N PHE A 491 -2.99 23.95 16.56
CA PHE A 491 -3.12 24.24 15.12
C PHE A 491 -4.10 25.39 14.83
N VAL A 492 -5.19 25.51 15.58
CA VAL A 492 -6.16 26.61 15.43
C VAL A 492 -5.62 27.91 16.02
N HIS A 493 -4.77 27.82 17.04
CA HIS A 493 -4.12 28.94 17.71
C HIS A 493 -2.63 28.90 17.36
N GLY A 494 -2.28 29.31 16.13
CA GLY A 494 -0.88 29.58 15.77
C GLY A 494 -0.23 30.57 16.76
N PRO A 495 1.09 30.80 16.70
CA PRO A 495 1.80 31.67 17.64
C PRO A 495 1.38 33.13 17.44
N SER A 496 0.22 33.47 17.99
CA SER A 496 -0.30 34.80 18.15
C SER A 496 -0.85 34.84 19.57
N ALA A 497 0.06 35.07 20.51
CA ALA A 497 -0.32 35.68 21.76
C ALA A 497 -0.77 37.11 21.43
N LEU A 498 -2.07 37.28 21.16
CA LEU A 498 -2.86 38.46 21.52
C LEU A 498 -4.35 38.22 21.18
N THR A 499 -5.15 38.64 22.14
CA THR A 499 -6.55 38.37 22.41
C THR A 499 -7.55 38.88 21.36
N ASN A 500 -8.65 38.14 21.21
CA ASN A 500 -10.02 38.55 20.83
C ASN A 500 -10.42 38.88 19.38
N GLN A 501 -11.62 38.35 19.09
CA GLN A 501 -12.60 38.63 18.04
C GLN A 501 -12.56 37.82 16.73
N VAL A 502 -13.75 37.29 16.45
CA VAL A 502 -14.19 36.51 15.31
C VAL A 502 -14.14 37.37 14.06
N GLU A 503 -13.47 36.91 13.00
CA GLU A 503 -14.04 36.91 11.64
C GLU A 503 -13.17 36.15 10.63
N CYS A 504 -13.86 35.58 9.66
CA CYS A 504 -13.33 34.83 8.53
C CYS A 504 -12.41 35.73 7.68
N GLY A 505 -11.19 35.28 7.36
CA GLY A 505 -10.30 36.06 6.49
C GLY A 505 -8.95 35.40 6.24
N VAL A 506 -8.81 34.72 5.09
CA VAL A 506 -7.52 34.30 4.55
C VAL A 506 -6.80 35.56 4.05
N LEU A 507 -5.68 35.91 4.69
CA LEU A 507 -4.84 37.04 4.29
C LEU A 507 -3.53 36.51 3.70
N ILE A 508 -3.47 36.46 2.37
CA ILE A 508 -2.25 36.22 1.60
C ILE A 508 -1.45 37.52 1.62
N LYS A 509 -0.28 37.51 2.26
CA LYS A 509 0.71 38.60 2.10
C LYS A 509 1.42 38.42 0.76
N THR A 510 0.96 39.14 -0.24
CA THR A 510 1.68 39.35 -1.51
C THR A 510 2.88 40.27 -1.25
N LEU A 511 4.10 39.78 -1.48
CA LEU A 511 5.30 40.60 -1.52
C LEU A 511 5.22 41.55 -2.72
N GLN A 512 4.89 42.82 -2.48
CA GLN A 512 5.03 43.88 -3.47
C GLN A 512 6.51 44.28 -3.57
N LYS A 513 7.03 44.26 -4.81
CA LYS A 513 8.27 44.93 -5.20
C LYS A 513 8.13 46.42 -4.90
N GLY A 514 8.95 46.93 -3.99
CA GLY A 514 9.16 48.36 -3.83
C GLY A 514 10.09 48.87 -4.92
N GLU A 515 9.54 49.68 -5.83
CA GLU A 515 10.30 50.63 -6.62
C GLU A 515 10.75 51.77 -5.69
N GLU A 516 12.05 52.00 -5.56
CA GLU A 516 12.57 53.28 -5.07
C GLU A 516 13.29 53.99 -6.20
N SER A 517 12.70 55.11 -6.59
CA SER A 517 13.25 56.11 -7.51
C SER A 517 14.30 56.96 -6.78
N GLY A 518 15.35 57.30 -7.52
CA GLY A 518 16.63 57.73 -6.96
C GLY A 518 16.76 59.19 -6.58
N THR A 519 17.94 59.50 -6.05
CA THR A 519 18.64 60.78 -6.23
C THR A 519 20.14 60.52 -6.29
N ALA A 520 20.81 61.30 -7.14
CA ALA A 520 22.19 61.18 -7.56
C ALA A 520 23.21 61.61 -6.48
N ASP A 521 24.40 61.00 -6.46
CA ASP A 521 25.61 61.76 -6.78
C ASP A 521 26.84 60.86 -7.08
N GLN A 522 27.83 61.50 -7.69
CA GLN A 522 28.82 60.97 -8.60
C GLN A 522 30.05 60.25 -8.00
N SER A 523 30.68 59.49 -8.90
CA SER A 523 32.14 59.38 -9.12
C SER A 523 32.89 58.11 -8.67
N GLY A 524 33.48 57.43 -9.67
CA GLY A 524 34.94 57.24 -9.68
C GLY A 524 35.55 55.95 -9.12
N LYS A 525 35.95 55.07 -10.05
CA LYS A 525 37.19 54.25 -10.08
C LYS A 525 37.26 52.89 -9.35
N ARG A 526 37.71 51.92 -10.15
CA ARG A 526 38.25 50.57 -9.88
C ARG A 526 39.31 50.54 -8.75
N LYS A 527 39.29 49.50 -7.92
CA LYS A 527 40.43 48.57 -7.70
C LYS A 527 40.08 47.34 -6.85
N THR A 528 40.66 46.23 -7.28
CA THR A 528 40.82 44.90 -6.65
C THR A 528 41.69 44.93 -5.39
N GLY A 529 41.41 44.04 -4.42
CA GLY A 529 42.36 43.70 -3.35
C GLY A 529 41.74 43.04 -2.11
N GLU A 530 41.87 41.71 -2.06
CA GLU A 530 42.10 40.80 -0.91
C GLU A 530 41.26 40.84 0.38
N GLU A 531 40.57 39.71 0.57
CA GLU A 531 40.48 38.84 1.75
C GLU A 531 40.78 39.41 3.16
N SER A 532 39.74 39.41 4.00
CA SER A 532 39.83 38.88 5.36
C SER A 532 38.46 38.37 5.81
N GLY A 533 38.40 37.05 5.97
CA GLY A 533 37.19 36.33 6.33
C GLY A 533 36.75 36.59 7.76
N ASN A 534 35.59 37.23 7.92
CA ASN A 534 34.82 37.13 9.15
C ASN A 534 33.95 35.88 9.09
N VAL A 535 34.49 34.80 9.65
CA VAL A 535 33.77 33.58 10.03
C VAL A 535 32.73 33.96 11.07
N VAL A 536 31.53 34.31 10.62
CA VAL A 536 30.34 34.31 11.48
C VAL A 536 30.07 32.84 11.82
N LYS A 537 30.42 32.47 13.05
CA LYS A 537 30.05 31.20 13.68
C LYS A 537 28.54 31.01 13.54
N LYS A 538 28.14 30.28 12.51
CA LYS A 538 26.80 29.73 12.34
C LYS A 538 26.58 28.74 13.48
N LEU A 539 26.06 29.26 14.58
CA LEU A 539 25.70 28.49 15.76
C LEU A 539 24.71 27.41 15.30
N LYS A 540 25.14 26.15 15.42
CA LYS A 540 24.34 24.96 15.16
C LYS A 540 23.08 24.99 16.02
N SER A 541 21.94 25.33 15.43
CA SER A 541 20.62 24.90 15.89
C SER A 541 19.94 24.13 14.76
N ASP A 542 20.58 23.06 14.32
CA ASP A 542 20.07 22.14 13.30
C ASP A 542 19.29 21.00 13.97
N ALA A 543 18.46 21.34 14.97
CA ALA A 543 17.43 20.42 15.47
C ALA A 543 16.36 20.40 14.38
N SER A 544 16.47 19.42 13.49
CA SER A 544 15.63 19.32 12.31
C SER A 544 14.15 19.43 12.70
N LEU A 545 13.43 20.33 12.04
CA LEU A 545 11.97 20.53 12.16
C LEU A 545 11.16 19.29 11.72
N GLU A 546 11.82 18.15 11.53
CA GLU A 546 11.23 16.88 11.13
C GLU A 546 10.37 16.32 12.28
N HIS A 547 9.26 15.66 11.94
CA HIS A 547 8.47 14.96 12.93
C HIS A 547 9.23 13.71 13.42
N PRO A 548 9.05 13.30 14.69
CA PRO A 548 9.65 12.07 15.23
C PRO A 548 9.27 10.86 14.38
N ALA A 549 10.17 9.88 14.25
CA ALA A 549 9.88 8.64 13.53
C ALA A 549 9.01 7.68 14.37
N PHE A 550 8.03 7.05 13.74
CA PHE A 550 7.07 6.14 14.38
C PHE A 550 6.23 6.80 15.49
N TYR A 551 5.43 5.97 16.17
CA TYR A 551 4.52 6.38 17.25
C TYR A 551 4.45 5.29 18.32
N TYR A 552 3.98 5.63 19.52
CA TYR A 552 3.72 4.66 20.58
C TYR A 552 2.21 4.47 20.77
N SER A 553 1.76 3.22 20.87
CA SER A 553 0.37 2.93 21.23
C SER A 553 0.21 2.99 22.74
N ILE A 554 -0.75 3.80 23.20
CA ILE A 554 -1.04 3.91 24.65
C ILE A 554 -1.51 2.58 25.24
N HIS A 555 -2.27 1.79 24.48
CA HIS A 555 -2.80 0.51 24.95
C HIS A 555 -1.69 -0.52 25.13
N ARG A 556 -0.74 -0.55 24.19
CA ARG A 556 0.40 -1.47 24.25
C ARG A 556 1.27 -1.24 25.48
N HIS A 557 1.45 0.02 25.87
CA HIS A 557 2.29 0.39 27.01
C HIS A 557 1.49 0.64 28.29
N SER A 558 0.19 0.34 28.30
CA SER A 558 -0.64 0.44 29.49
C SER A 558 -0.19 -0.55 30.58
N ILE A 559 -0.34 -0.13 31.83
CA ILE A 559 0.03 -0.96 32.99
C ILE A 559 -1.15 -1.83 33.37
N ARG A 560 -0.90 -3.14 33.47
CA ARG A 560 -1.92 -4.11 33.89
C ARG A 560 -2.43 -3.75 35.28
N GLY A 561 -3.76 -3.67 35.42
CA GLY A 561 -4.40 -3.32 36.70
C GLY A 561 -4.55 -1.81 36.95
N MET A 562 -4.20 -0.96 35.98
CA MET A 562 -4.44 0.49 36.06
C MET A 562 -5.39 0.98 34.96
N ASN A 563 -6.18 1.99 35.29
CA ASN A 563 -7.02 2.76 34.39
C ASN A 563 -6.15 3.80 33.69
N MET A 564 -6.07 3.66 32.37
CA MET A 564 -5.32 4.55 31.50
C MET A 564 -6.01 5.91 31.34
N PRO A 565 -5.27 7.04 31.33
CA PRO A 565 -5.84 8.34 31.01
C PRO A 565 -6.46 8.36 29.61
N LYS A 566 -7.51 9.17 29.42
CA LYS A 566 -8.06 9.43 28.08
C LYS A 566 -6.99 10.03 27.17
N LEU A 567 -6.90 9.59 25.92
CA LEU A 567 -5.87 10.00 24.96
C LEU A 567 -5.65 11.53 24.91
N ASN A 568 -6.72 12.32 24.82
CA ASN A 568 -6.61 13.79 24.77
C ASN A 568 -5.98 14.40 26.03
N LYS A 569 -6.25 13.84 27.22
CA LYS A 569 -5.60 14.28 28.46
C LYS A 569 -4.14 13.84 28.50
N PHE A 570 -3.87 12.62 28.03
CA PHE A 570 -2.51 12.10 27.98
C PHE A 570 -1.59 12.90 27.05
N LEU A 571 -2.09 13.33 25.88
CA LEU A 571 -1.38 14.25 24.99
C LEU A 571 -1.02 15.56 25.73
N GLN A 572 -1.96 16.12 26.49
CA GLN A 572 -1.71 17.33 27.28
C GLN A 572 -0.62 17.10 28.35
N TYR A 573 -0.65 15.98 29.07
CA TYR A 573 0.39 15.68 30.07
C TYR A 573 1.79 15.56 29.46
N LEU A 574 1.91 14.99 28.26
CA LEU A 574 3.19 14.96 27.53
C LEU A 574 3.62 16.35 27.07
N THR A 575 2.69 17.19 26.60
CA THR A 575 2.99 18.60 26.26
C THR A 575 3.45 19.39 27.48
N GLU A 576 2.78 19.23 28.63
CA GLU A 576 3.15 19.86 29.90
C GLU A 576 4.52 19.38 30.42
N ALA A 577 4.91 18.15 30.07
CA ALA A 577 6.25 17.62 30.34
C ALA A 577 7.32 18.13 29.35
N GLY A 578 6.96 18.97 28.38
CA GLY A 578 7.89 19.62 27.45
C GLY A 578 8.12 18.88 26.13
N PHE A 579 7.36 17.83 25.83
CA PHE A 579 7.51 17.05 24.60
C PHE A 579 6.61 17.53 23.46
N ARG A 580 7.09 17.43 22.23
CA ARG A 580 6.26 17.56 21.03
C ARG A 580 5.33 16.35 20.96
N VAL A 581 4.07 16.59 20.64
CA VAL A 581 3.08 15.51 20.56
C VAL A 581 2.03 15.77 19.49
N SER A 582 1.68 14.70 18.80
CA SER A 582 0.51 14.66 17.94
C SER A 582 -0.18 13.31 18.03
N ARG A 583 -1.43 13.29 17.58
CA ARG A 583 -2.06 12.03 17.13
C ARG A 583 -1.37 11.57 15.84
N THR A 584 -1.62 10.33 15.48
CA THR A 584 -1.19 9.76 14.20
C THR A 584 -2.37 9.14 13.47
N HIS A 585 -2.41 9.30 12.15
CA HIS A 585 -3.43 8.64 11.33
C HIS A 585 -3.22 7.11 11.23
N PHE A 586 -2.02 6.62 11.55
CA PHE A 586 -1.70 5.20 11.49
C PHE A 586 -2.47 4.39 12.54
N ASP A 587 -2.61 4.91 13.77
CA ASP A 587 -3.27 4.25 14.89
C ASP A 587 -4.16 5.24 15.64
N PRO A 588 -5.48 4.96 15.78
CA PRO A 588 -6.40 5.79 16.56
C PRO A 588 -5.97 6.05 18.01
N THR A 589 -5.13 5.16 18.55
CA THR A 589 -4.59 5.19 19.92
C THR A 589 -3.10 5.51 19.96
N GLY A 590 -2.51 5.80 18.79
CA GLY A 590 -1.10 6.13 18.63
C GLY A 590 -0.78 7.58 18.98
N VAL A 591 0.38 7.77 19.59
CA VAL A 591 0.94 9.07 19.95
C VAL A 591 2.32 9.19 19.30
N ARG A 592 2.49 10.18 18.43
CA ARG A 592 3.80 10.56 17.89
C ARG A 592 4.41 11.60 18.83
N THR A 593 5.65 11.40 19.26
CA THR A 593 6.34 12.27 20.21
C THR A 593 7.85 12.14 20.10
N ASP A 594 8.58 13.17 20.52
CA ASP A 594 10.04 13.17 20.66
C ASP A 594 10.52 12.65 22.03
N ALA A 595 9.59 12.30 22.94
CA ALA A 595 9.91 11.58 24.17
C ALA A 595 10.47 10.18 23.89
N THR A 596 11.46 9.74 24.67
CA THR A 596 11.90 8.33 24.67
C THR A 596 10.80 7.42 25.21
N LEU A 597 10.87 6.11 24.94
CA LEU A 597 9.88 5.18 25.48
C LEU A 597 9.84 5.18 27.02
N GLU A 598 11.00 5.36 27.67
CA GLU A 598 11.09 5.45 29.12
C GLU A 598 10.36 6.70 29.65
N GLN A 599 10.58 7.86 29.04
CA GLN A 599 9.89 9.10 29.39
C GLN A 599 8.38 8.98 29.15
N PHE A 600 7.98 8.42 28.00
CA PHE A 600 6.59 8.16 27.66
C PHE A 600 5.90 7.27 28.72
N LYS A 601 6.55 6.17 29.11
CA LYS A 601 6.04 5.27 30.15
C LYS A 601 5.99 5.93 31.53
N SER A 602 6.97 6.74 31.87
CA SER A 602 7.00 7.47 33.14
C SER A 602 5.80 8.41 33.27
N VAL A 603 5.51 9.21 32.23
CA VAL A 603 4.32 10.07 32.18
C VAL A 603 3.05 9.24 32.22
N LEU A 604 2.96 8.14 31.46
CA LEU A 604 1.78 7.27 31.45
C LEU A 604 1.52 6.66 32.83
N THR A 605 2.55 6.20 33.53
CA THR A 605 2.48 5.63 34.87
C THR A 605 1.99 6.66 35.89
N LYS A 606 2.58 7.86 35.86
CA LYS A 606 2.26 8.95 36.79
C LYS A 606 0.79 9.34 36.77
N TYR A 607 0.14 9.27 35.60
CA TYR A 607 -1.25 9.70 35.42
C TYR A 607 -2.24 8.55 35.22
N SER A 608 -1.82 7.30 35.44
CA SER A 608 -2.71 6.14 35.48
C SER A 608 -3.22 5.91 36.90
N VAL A 609 -4.45 5.44 37.05
CA VAL A 609 -5.10 5.27 38.37
C VAL A 609 -5.34 3.78 38.64
N PRO A 610 -5.11 3.23 39.86
CA PRO A 610 -5.38 1.82 40.16
C PRO A 610 -6.84 1.41 39.88
N ASN A 611 -7.04 0.17 39.40
CA ASN A 611 -8.37 -0.39 39.23
C ASN A 611 -8.95 -0.79 40.60
N ALA A 612 -10.13 -0.25 40.94
CA ALA A 612 -10.84 -0.51 42.21
C ALA A 612 -11.14 -2.00 42.48
N THR A 613 -11.00 -2.88 41.48
CA THR A 613 -11.24 -4.32 41.57
C THR A 613 -10.07 -5.14 42.14
N THR A 614 -8.92 -4.53 42.40
CA THR A 614 -7.71 -5.27 42.88
C THR A 614 -7.51 -5.15 44.40
N SER A 615 -8.37 -4.42 45.09
CA SER A 615 -8.28 -4.15 46.54
C SER A 615 -8.97 -5.19 47.42
N GLN A 616 -9.57 -6.25 46.86
CA GLN A 616 -10.35 -7.24 47.62
C GLN A 616 -9.67 -8.60 47.83
N THR A 617 -8.43 -8.81 47.37
CA THR A 617 -7.79 -10.14 47.46
C THR A 617 -6.59 -10.23 48.42
N SER A 618 -6.27 -9.18 49.18
CA SER A 618 -5.11 -9.16 50.09
C SER A 618 -5.44 -8.97 51.57
N LEU A 619 -6.68 -9.25 52.02
CA LEU A 619 -7.11 -9.02 53.40
C LEU A 619 -7.86 -10.21 54.06
N SER A 620 -7.65 -11.45 53.61
CA SER A 620 -8.31 -12.62 54.22
C SER A 620 -7.43 -13.86 54.36
N THR A 621 -6.16 -13.70 54.75
CA THR A 621 -5.31 -14.81 55.20
C THR A 621 -4.37 -14.39 56.32
N GLU A 622 -4.90 -13.66 57.31
CA GLU A 622 -4.30 -13.60 58.66
C GLU A 622 -5.43 -13.63 59.68
N LYS A 623 -5.75 -14.85 60.12
CA LYS A 623 -6.40 -15.26 61.37
C LYS A 623 -7.05 -16.61 61.12
N THR A 624 -6.43 -17.68 61.61
CA THR A 624 -6.93 -18.51 62.72
C THR A 624 -6.36 -19.93 62.56
N LEU A 625 -5.52 -20.31 63.55
CA LEU A 625 -5.07 -21.66 63.97
C LEU A 625 -4.28 -22.52 62.98
#